data_AF-A0A7S1SHW3-F1
#
_entry.id   AF-A0A7S1SHW3-F1
#
_cell.length_a   1.000
_cell.length_b   1.000
_cell.length_c   1.000
_cell.angle_alpha   90.00
_cell.angle_beta   90.00
_cell.angle_gamma   90.00
#
_symmetry.space_group_name_H-M   'P 1'
#
loop_
_entity.id
_entity.type
_entity.pdbx_description
1 polymer ?
#
loop_
_entity_poly.entity_id
_entity_poly.type
_entity_poly.pdbx_seq_one_letter_code
_entity_poly.pdbx_strand_id
1 'polypeptide(L)'
;GCGAKVGASVLSRVLARLKAEGYHKPSSNSDILVGLDAPDDAAVVRSPGEGMVSVRTVDFFRDFVGDPFLFGRIAANHALSDCQAMGAAPQTALAIAVVPFGLPSKTEETLFQMMA
;
A
#
# COMPACT_ATOMS: atom_id res chain seq x y z
N GLY A 1 14.33 8.33 9.57
CA GLY A 1 13.81 7.43 8.52
C GLY A 1 14.95 7.02 7.63
N CYS A 2 15.33 5.74 7.64
CA CYS A 2 16.49 5.20 6.92
C CYS A 2 16.07 4.05 6.00
N GLY A 3 15.03 4.26 5.18
CA GLY A 3 14.50 3.21 4.30
C GLY A 3 13.33 3.64 3.41
N ALA A 4 13.37 4.84 2.84
CA ALA A 4 12.41 5.40 1.86
C ALA A 4 11.09 6.04 2.36
N LYS A 5 10.55 5.71 3.55
CA LYS A 5 9.33 6.39 4.05
C LYS A 5 9.60 7.87 4.38
N VAL A 6 8.76 8.78 3.87
CA VAL A 6 8.79 10.21 4.23
C VAL A 6 8.45 10.38 5.71
N GLY A 7 9.03 11.40 6.36
CA GLY A 7 8.73 11.67 7.77
C GLY A 7 7.26 12.08 7.96
N ALA A 8 6.63 11.63 9.06
CA ALA A 8 5.23 11.91 9.36
C ALA A 8 4.89 13.41 9.28
N SER A 9 5.73 14.28 9.85
CA SER A 9 5.49 15.74 9.79
C SER A 9 5.56 16.33 8.39
N VAL A 10 6.40 15.76 7.51
CA VAL A 10 6.48 16.18 6.10
C VAL A 10 5.19 15.78 5.38
N LEU A 11 4.76 14.53 5.55
CA LEU A 11 3.53 14.02 4.96
C LEU A 11 2.30 14.83 5.42
N SER A 12 2.15 15.07 6.73
CA SER A 12 1.03 15.84 7.26
C SER A 12 0.95 17.27 6.67
N ARG A 13 2.10 17.94 6.52
CA ARG A 13 2.13 19.30 5.92
C ARG A 13 1.72 19.28 4.45
N VAL A 14 2.17 18.28 3.68
CA VAL A 14 1.80 18.15 2.26
C VAL A 14 0.31 17.84 2.11
N LEU A 15 -0.23 16.92 2.90
CA LEU A 15 -1.66 16.59 2.87
C LEU A 15 -2.54 17.80 3.24
N ALA A 16 -2.15 18.57 4.26
CA ALA A 16 -2.84 19.81 4.63
C ALA A 16 -2.83 20.84 3.48
N ARG A 17 -1.69 20.99 2.79
CA ARG A 17 -1.57 21.87 1.63
C ARG A 17 -2.45 21.40 0.46
N LEU A 18 -2.45 20.11 0.13
CA LEU A 18 -3.31 19.54 -0.91
C LEU A 18 -4.81 19.77 -0.63
N LYS A 19 -5.21 19.71 0.65
CA LYS A 19 -6.57 20.05 1.09
C LYS A 19 -6.86 21.54 0.93
N ALA A 20 -5.95 22.41 1.35
CA ALA A 20 -6.10 23.87 1.23
C ALA A 20 -6.16 24.37 -0.23
N GLU A 21 -5.40 23.75 -1.13
CA GLU A 21 -5.39 24.08 -2.57
C GLU A 21 -6.52 23.39 -3.35
N GLY A 22 -7.38 22.62 -2.68
CA GLY A 22 -8.58 22.02 -3.27
C GLY A 22 -8.35 20.74 -4.08
N TYR A 23 -7.14 20.17 -4.05
CA TYR A 23 -6.83 18.87 -4.64
C TYR A 23 -7.47 17.72 -3.85
N HIS A 24 -7.61 17.89 -2.53
CA HIS A 24 -8.23 16.92 -1.63
C HIS A 24 -9.46 17.57 -0.99
N LYS A 25 -10.62 17.45 -1.63
CA LYS A 25 -11.89 17.85 -1.01
C LYS A 25 -12.28 16.81 0.05
N PRO A 26 -12.86 17.21 1.20
CA PRO A 26 -13.47 16.25 2.13
C PRO A 26 -14.36 15.30 1.34
N SER A 27 -14.31 14.00 1.63
CA SER A 27 -15.06 13.03 0.84
C SER A 27 -16.55 13.32 0.96
N SER A 28 -17.13 13.98 -0.04
CA SER A 28 -18.58 13.97 -0.27
C SER A 28 -19.08 12.57 -0.64
N ASN A 29 -18.14 11.64 -0.86
CA ASN A 29 -18.38 10.24 -1.07
C ASN A 29 -18.64 9.54 0.28
N SER A 30 -19.92 9.28 0.58
CA SER A 30 -20.39 8.54 1.76
C SER A 30 -19.90 7.08 1.83
N ASP A 31 -19.29 6.59 0.75
CA ASP A 31 -18.76 5.23 0.69
C ASP A 31 -17.38 5.12 1.32
N ILE A 32 -16.67 6.24 1.58
CA ILE A 32 -15.40 6.22 2.30
C ILE A 32 -15.69 6.36 3.81
N LEU A 33 -15.44 5.29 4.57
CA LEU A 33 -15.68 5.24 6.01
C LEU A 33 -14.45 5.65 6.81
N VAL A 34 -13.28 5.21 6.34
CA VAL A 34 -11.96 5.60 6.87
C VAL A 34 -11.11 6.02 5.69
N GLY A 35 -10.53 7.22 5.77
CA GLY A 35 -9.82 7.86 4.68
C GLY A 35 -8.97 9.02 5.18
N LEU A 36 -8.66 9.99 4.32
CA LEU A 36 -7.70 11.05 4.65
C LEU A 36 -8.14 12.03 5.75
N ASP A 37 -9.44 12.11 6.05
CA ASP A 37 -9.95 12.94 7.16
C ASP A 37 -9.78 12.25 8.54
N ALA A 38 -9.57 10.93 8.56
CA ALA A 38 -9.22 10.14 9.74
C ALA A 38 -8.18 9.07 9.36
N PRO A 39 -6.91 9.47 9.12
CA PRO A 39 -5.88 8.57 8.59
C PRO A 39 -5.56 7.43 9.56
N ASP A 40 -5.43 6.22 9.00
CA ASP A 40 -5.09 4.98 9.71
C ASP A 40 -4.28 4.06 8.77
N ASP A 41 -4.00 2.82 9.18
CA ASP A 41 -3.17 1.86 8.42
C ASP A 41 -3.76 1.48 7.05
N ALA A 42 -5.08 1.60 6.84
CA ALA A 42 -5.72 1.36 5.56
C ALA A 42 -6.98 2.22 5.34
N ALA A 43 -7.41 2.32 4.08
CA ALA A 43 -8.71 2.91 3.76
C ALA A 43 -9.83 1.87 3.93
N VAL A 44 -10.96 2.29 4.51
CA VAL A 44 -12.17 1.45 4.62
C VAL A 44 -13.25 2.05 3.76
N VAL A 45 -13.78 1.26 2.83
CA VAL A 45 -14.82 1.70 1.89
C VAL A 45 -16.02 0.75 1.89
N ARG A 46 -17.23 1.28 1.76
CA ARG A 46 -18.44 0.46 1.58
C ARG A 46 -18.29 -0.39 0.33
N SER A 47 -18.75 -1.64 0.42
CA SER A 47 -18.82 -2.55 -0.71
C SER A 47 -20.27 -2.86 -1.06
N PRO A 48 -20.59 -3.21 -2.32
CA PRO A 48 -21.93 -3.67 -2.68
C PRO A 48 -22.34 -4.87 -1.80
N GLY A 49 -23.49 -4.77 -1.15
CA GLY A 49 -23.97 -5.75 -0.17
C GLY A 49 -24.20 -5.12 1.20
N GLU A 50 -25.27 -5.52 1.88
CA GLU A 50 -25.64 -4.94 3.17
C GLU A 50 -24.59 -5.28 4.24
N GLY A 51 -24.08 -4.26 4.93
CA GLY A 51 -23.13 -4.42 6.03
C GLY A 51 -21.69 -4.77 5.63
N MET A 52 -21.37 -4.86 4.34
CA MET A 52 -20.04 -5.24 3.87
C MET A 52 -19.13 -4.02 3.62
N VAL A 53 -17.86 -4.15 3.97
CA VAL A 53 -16.82 -3.14 3.74
C VAL A 53 -15.58 -3.79 3.13
N SER A 54 -14.85 -3.03 2.31
CA SER A 54 -13.53 -3.39 1.81
C SER A 54 -12.48 -2.60 2.58
N VAL A 55 -11.47 -3.30 3.08
CA VAL A 55 -10.23 -2.70 3.61
C VAL A 55 -9.20 -2.70 2.48
N ARG A 56 -8.61 -1.53 2.21
CA ARG A 56 -7.68 -1.34 1.10
C ARG A 56 -6.42 -0.64 1.59
N THR A 57 -5.30 -1.32 1.42
CA THR A 57 -3.96 -0.81 1.68
C THR A 57 -3.07 -1.02 0.45
N VAL A 58 -2.00 -0.24 0.36
CA VAL A 58 -0.92 -0.44 -0.59
C VAL A 58 0.37 -0.05 0.11
N ASP A 59 1.37 -0.92 0.04
CA ASP A 59 2.70 -0.61 0.53
C ASP A 59 3.74 -1.05 -0.50
N PHE A 60 4.84 -0.31 -0.58
CA PHE A 60 5.88 -0.52 -1.57
C PHE A 60 7.25 -0.30 -0.96
N PHE A 61 8.16 -1.22 -1.26
CA PHE A 61 9.53 -1.14 -0.79
C PHE A 61 10.49 -0.92 -1.94
N ARG A 62 11.51 -0.10 -1.67
CA ARG A 62 12.77 -0.24 -2.41
C ARG A 62 13.47 -1.49 -1.90
N ASP A 63 14.22 -2.17 -2.77
CA ASP A 63 15.01 -3.32 -2.38
C ASP A 63 15.91 -3.00 -1.16
N PHE A 64 15.84 -3.88 -0.16
CA PHE A 64 16.61 -3.82 1.09
C PHE A 64 17.22 -5.17 1.46
N VAL A 65 17.00 -6.23 0.67
CA VAL A 65 17.55 -7.57 0.90
C VAL A 65 17.89 -8.22 -0.43
N GLY A 66 19.11 -8.73 -0.57
CA GLY A 66 19.61 -9.23 -1.86
C GLY A 66 19.01 -10.55 -2.35
N ASP A 67 18.08 -11.17 -1.61
CA ASP A 67 17.38 -12.39 -1.98
C ASP A 67 15.97 -12.02 -2.48
N PRO A 68 15.68 -12.16 -3.80
CA PRO A 68 14.39 -11.76 -4.36
C PRO A 68 13.19 -12.54 -3.81
N PHE A 69 13.35 -13.83 -3.49
CA PHE A 69 12.27 -14.65 -2.94
C PHE A 69 11.93 -14.22 -1.52
N LEU A 70 12.96 -14.01 -0.70
CA LEU A 70 12.76 -13.48 0.64
C LEU A 70 12.16 -12.07 0.60
N PHE A 71 12.63 -11.21 -0.32
CA PHE A 71 12.09 -9.87 -0.52
C PHE A 71 10.59 -9.91 -0.87
N GLY A 72 10.19 -10.74 -1.84
CA GLY A 72 8.79 -10.92 -2.24
C GLY A 72 7.89 -11.33 -1.07
N ARG A 73 8.33 -12.30 -0.28
CA ARG A 73 7.60 -12.76 0.93
C ARG A 73 7.47 -11.68 1.98
N ILE A 74 8.52 -10.91 2.24
CA ILE A 74 8.47 -9.80 3.21
C ILE A 74 7.54 -8.70 2.70
N ALA A 75 7.63 -8.33 1.42
CA ALA A 75 6.79 -7.31 0.80
C ALA A 75 5.30 -7.69 0.85
N ALA A 76 4.96 -8.92 0.46
CA ALA A 76 3.60 -9.43 0.52
C ALA A 76 3.07 -9.46 1.96
N ASN A 77 3.85 -9.99 2.91
CA ASN A 77 3.41 -10.05 4.30
C ASN A 77 3.21 -8.65 4.90
N HIS A 78 4.07 -7.68 4.58
CA HIS A 78 3.92 -6.31 5.05
C HIS A 78 2.67 -5.65 4.50
N ALA A 79 2.46 -5.70 3.18
CA ALA A 79 1.29 -5.10 2.55
C ALA A 79 -0.02 -5.75 3.05
N LEU A 80 -0.02 -7.05 3.34
CA LEU A 80 -1.21 -7.72 3.90
C LEU A 80 -1.40 -7.45 5.40
N SER A 81 -0.36 -7.02 6.12
CA SER A 81 -0.43 -6.82 7.57
C SER A 81 -1.30 -5.62 7.97
N ASP A 82 -1.44 -4.59 7.12
CA ASP A 82 -2.33 -3.46 7.42
C ASP A 82 -3.80 -3.89 7.43
N CYS A 83 -4.19 -4.82 6.55
CA CYS A 83 -5.54 -5.40 6.60
C CYS A 83 -5.77 -6.13 7.92
N GLN A 84 -4.78 -6.90 8.39
CA GLN A 84 -4.85 -7.60 9.67
C GLN A 84 -4.89 -6.64 10.86
N ALA A 85 -4.12 -5.54 10.82
CA ALA A 85 -4.14 -4.48 11.82
C ALA A 85 -5.53 -3.83 11.93
N MET A 86 -6.23 -3.70 10.80
CA MET A 86 -7.61 -3.23 10.72
C MET A 86 -8.66 -4.30 11.05
N GLY A 87 -8.24 -5.50 11.49
CA GLY A 87 -9.14 -6.60 11.85
C GLY A 87 -9.79 -7.32 10.65
N ALA A 88 -9.28 -7.11 9.43
CA ALA A 88 -9.78 -7.75 8.21
C ALA A 88 -8.88 -8.91 7.77
N ALA A 89 -9.51 -9.99 7.30
CA ALA A 89 -8.81 -11.07 6.61
C ALA A 89 -8.57 -10.65 5.15
N PRO A 90 -7.31 -10.65 4.65
CA PRO A 90 -7.05 -10.35 3.25
C PRO A 90 -7.70 -11.37 2.31
N GLN A 91 -8.42 -10.89 1.30
CA GLN A 91 -9.13 -11.73 0.33
C GLN A 91 -8.55 -11.67 -1.08
N THR A 92 -7.96 -10.52 -1.44
CA THR A 92 -7.36 -10.27 -2.75
C THR A 92 -6.07 -9.47 -2.56
N ALA A 93 -5.19 -9.54 -3.56
CA ALA A 93 -3.96 -8.75 -3.60
C ALA A 93 -3.68 -8.31 -5.04
N LEU A 94 -3.13 -7.10 -5.19
CA LEU A 94 -2.58 -6.60 -6.45
C LEU A 94 -1.07 -6.45 -6.29
N ALA A 95 -0.29 -7.25 -7.01
CA ALA A 95 1.17 -7.17 -7.00
C ALA A 95 1.64 -5.97 -7.82
N ILE A 96 2.51 -5.14 -7.21
CA ILE A 96 3.22 -4.04 -7.89
C ILE A 96 4.71 -4.33 -7.80
N ALA A 97 5.35 -4.54 -8.95
CA ALA A 97 6.74 -4.95 -9.03
C ALA A 97 7.54 -4.01 -9.94
N VAL A 98 8.73 -3.62 -9.48
CA VAL A 98 9.74 -2.93 -10.30
C VAL A 98 11.00 -3.76 -10.26
N VAL A 99 11.40 -4.31 -11.40
CA VAL A 99 12.60 -5.15 -11.52
C VAL A 99 13.72 -4.35 -12.20
N PRO A 100 14.96 -4.38 -11.68
CA PRO A 100 16.08 -3.73 -12.33
C PRO A 100 16.26 -4.20 -13.78
N PHE A 101 16.60 -3.27 -14.66
CA PHE A 101 16.93 -3.63 -16.04
C PHE A 101 18.23 -4.45 -16.08
N GLY A 102 18.23 -5.53 -16.87
CA GLY A 102 19.37 -6.44 -17.00
C GLY A 102 19.19 -7.40 -18.16
N LEU A 103 20.05 -8.43 -18.21
CA LEU A 103 19.88 -9.53 -19.16
C LEU A 103 18.47 -10.14 -19.00
N PRO A 104 17.73 -10.42 -20.08
CA PRO A 104 16.36 -10.93 -19.99
C PRO A 104 16.21 -12.13 -19.05
N SER A 105 17.14 -13.08 -19.10
CA SER A 105 17.15 -14.26 -18.21
C SER A 105 17.32 -13.93 -16.73
N LYS A 106 18.03 -12.85 -16.39
CA LYS A 106 18.19 -12.40 -15.00
C LYS A 106 16.97 -11.63 -14.52
N THR A 107 16.38 -10.80 -15.38
CA THR A 107 15.13 -10.10 -15.06
C THR A 107 13.99 -11.09 -14.83
N GLU A 108 13.87 -12.10 -15.70
CA GLU A 108 12.87 -13.17 -15.60
C GLU A 108 13.03 -13.97 -14.29
N GLU A 109 14.25 -14.43 -13.99
CA GLU A 109 14.51 -15.17 -12.75
C GLU A 109 14.22 -14.31 -11.51
N THR A 110 14.62 -13.04 -11.52
CA THR A 110 14.38 -12.13 -10.38
C THR A 110 12.88 -11.91 -10.17
N LEU A 111 12.13 -11.70 -11.24
CA LEU A 111 10.67 -11.55 -11.16
C LEU A 111 10.00 -12.84 -10.68
N PHE A 112 10.42 -13.98 -11.21
CA PHE A 112 9.92 -15.29 -10.79
C PHE A 112 10.12 -15.51 -9.29
N GLN A 113 11.36 -15.34 -8.81
CA GLN A 113 11.68 -15.52 -7.40
C GLN A 113 10.86 -14.57 -6.52
N MET A 114 10.71 -13.30 -6.90
CA MET A 114 9.95 -12.32 -6.12
C MET A 114 8.43 -12.61 -6.07
N MET A 115 7.89 -13.32 -7.07
CA MET A 115 6.45 -13.60 -7.17
C MET A 115 6.05 -15.02 -6.71
N ALA A 116 7.01 -15.89 -6.45
CA ALA A 116 6.80 -17.26 -5.97
C ALA A 116 6.51 -17.30 -4.45
#